data_AF-A0A369HC75-F1
#
_entry.id   AF-A0A369HC75-F1
#
_cell.length_a   1.000
_cell.length_b   1.000
_cell.length_c   1.000
_cell.angle_alpha   90.00
_cell.angle_beta   90.00
_cell.angle_gamma   90.00
#
_symmetry.space_group_name_H-M   'P 1'
#
loop_
_entity.id
_entity.type
_entity.pdbx_description
1 polymer ?
#
loop_
_entity_poly.entity_id
_entity_poly.type
_entity_poly.pdbx_seq_one_letter_code
_entity_poly.pdbx_strand_id
1 'polypeptide(L)'
;MTGPHPNDYSLHTGKDDSSIEEAILYIMRDALQWWVNWVGSPDDHKWKVMYVAFAAICDDIMIPPKRPHLLQGLRAEKVAAEDIEFMDQCLLRQYVFQYFEKADARLRQLLLSDTALMTQFRATTANTHGCAVAVMASAGVESMGVVDVAVEMASVCNALSMDIAKESLGVLKGEETESVAGDDRGRLQRELRWVYVRCIEMLDALPGGHHLRRFATSGFHFVLLMDRYRERLKGLRFPMSTLLLRRLEDYKRW
;
A
#
# COMPACT_ATOMS: atom_id res chain seq x y z
N MET A 1 13.43 -17.42 21.69
CA MET A 1 12.83 -16.09 21.50
C MET A 1 13.97 -15.10 21.52
N THR A 2 14.34 -14.58 20.36
CA THR A 2 15.34 -13.52 20.23
C THR A 2 14.74 -12.23 20.78
N GLY A 3 15.54 -11.43 21.50
CA GLY A 3 15.10 -10.15 22.06
C GLY A 3 14.66 -9.13 20.98
N PRO A 4 14.15 -7.95 21.39
CA PRO A 4 13.78 -6.88 20.48
C PRO A 4 14.96 -6.51 19.56
N HIS A 5 14.68 -6.23 18.29
CA HIS A 5 15.72 -5.80 17.35
C HIS A 5 16.07 -4.34 17.66
N PRO A 6 17.35 -3.94 17.58
CA PRO A 6 17.78 -2.59 17.96
C PRO A 6 17.09 -1.46 17.17
N ASN A 7 16.60 -1.78 15.97
CA ASN A 7 15.90 -0.84 15.10
C ASN A 7 14.36 -0.91 15.20
N ASP A 8 13.81 -1.65 16.16
CA ASP A 8 12.36 -1.67 16.39
C ASP A 8 11.83 -0.24 16.58
N TYR A 9 10.79 0.09 15.83
CA TYR A 9 10.14 1.40 15.76
C TYR A 9 11.00 2.55 15.22
N SER A 10 12.10 2.25 14.52
CA SER A 10 12.86 3.27 13.78
C SER A 10 12.10 3.82 12.57
N LEU A 11 12.41 5.07 12.19
CA LEU A 11 11.84 5.77 11.03
C LEU A 11 12.63 5.46 9.74
N HIS A 12 11.91 5.14 8.67
CA HIS A 12 12.42 4.80 7.32
C HIS A 12 11.78 5.69 6.24
N THR A 13 11.21 6.83 6.64
CA THR A 13 10.29 7.63 5.82
C THR A 13 10.98 8.40 4.71
N GLY A 14 12.25 8.79 4.92
CA GLY A 14 13.02 9.73 4.09
C GLY A 14 12.27 11.05 3.80
N LYS A 15 11.48 11.49 4.78
CA LYS A 15 10.66 12.73 4.73
C LYS A 15 10.96 13.66 5.92
N ASP A 16 12.12 13.47 6.57
CA ASP A 16 12.59 14.22 7.75
C ASP A 16 11.57 14.30 8.91
N ASP A 17 10.85 13.19 9.14
CA ASP A 17 9.95 13.10 10.30
C ASP A 17 10.76 13.16 11.61
N SER A 18 10.32 14.00 12.54
CA SER A 18 10.99 14.22 13.82
C SER A 18 10.61 13.21 14.90
N SER A 19 9.47 12.52 14.75
CA SER A 19 9.02 11.46 15.66
C SER A 19 8.12 10.42 14.98
N ILE A 20 7.89 9.31 15.70
CA ILE A 20 6.93 8.26 15.31
C ILE A 20 5.51 8.82 15.23
N GLU A 21 5.11 9.65 16.19
CA GLU A 21 3.78 10.26 16.26
C GLU A 21 3.52 11.18 15.07
N GLU A 22 4.53 11.96 14.67
CA GLU A 22 4.47 12.78 13.47
C GLU A 22 4.30 11.89 12.23
N ALA A 23 5.13 10.87 12.07
CA ALA A 23 5.03 9.93 10.96
C ALA A 23 3.63 9.29 10.88
N ILE A 24 3.09 8.81 12.01
CA ILE A 24 1.73 8.22 12.10
C ILE A 24 0.66 9.22 11.68
N LEU A 25 0.77 10.48 12.12
CA LEU A 25 -0.20 11.52 11.75
C LEU A 25 -0.21 11.75 10.23
N TYR A 26 0.96 11.84 9.61
CA TYR A 26 1.07 11.97 8.16
C TYR A 26 0.63 10.71 7.41
N ILE A 27 0.87 9.52 7.95
CA ILE A 27 0.34 8.27 7.39
C ILE A 27 -1.19 8.28 7.39
N MET A 28 -1.83 8.76 8.46
CA MET A 28 -3.29 8.87 8.50
C MET A 28 -3.80 9.87 7.45
N ARG A 29 -3.11 11.00 7.23
CA ARG A 29 -3.42 11.90 6.09
C ARG A 29 -3.30 11.15 4.77
N ASP A 30 -2.17 10.48 4.54
CA ASP A 30 -1.90 9.78 3.28
C ASP A 30 -2.95 8.70 3.03
N ALA A 31 -3.38 7.97 4.07
CA ALA A 31 -4.43 6.96 4.00
C ALA A 31 -5.81 7.56 3.66
N LEU A 32 -6.15 8.73 4.20
CA LEU A 32 -7.37 9.45 3.81
C LEU A 32 -7.32 9.91 2.35
N GLN A 33 -6.22 10.52 1.94
CA GLN A 33 -6.04 10.98 0.56
C GLN A 33 -6.07 9.79 -0.42
N TRP A 34 -5.44 8.66 -0.04
CA TRP A 34 -5.56 7.39 -0.75
C TRP A 34 -7.02 6.98 -0.83
N TRP A 35 -7.73 6.84 0.30
CA TRP A 35 -9.11 6.35 0.27
C TRP A 35 -10.03 7.18 -0.63
N VAL A 36 -9.94 8.51 -0.56
CA VAL A 36 -10.71 9.42 -1.41
C VAL A 36 -10.39 9.24 -2.89
N ASN A 37 -9.13 9.01 -3.25
CA ASN A 37 -8.74 8.83 -4.64
C ASN A 37 -9.36 7.56 -5.27
N TRP A 38 -9.58 6.50 -4.48
CA TRP A 38 -10.17 5.25 -4.97
C TRP A 38 -11.69 5.17 -4.80
N VAL A 39 -12.21 5.58 -3.64
CA VAL A 39 -13.62 5.39 -3.25
C VAL A 39 -14.43 6.69 -3.34
N GLY A 40 -13.77 7.85 -3.38
CA GLY A 40 -14.41 9.15 -3.57
C GLY A 40 -14.79 9.88 -2.29
N SER A 41 -15.10 9.17 -1.20
CA SER A 41 -15.40 9.76 0.11
C SER A 41 -14.88 8.87 1.26
N PRO A 42 -14.40 9.45 2.37
CA PRO A 42 -14.03 8.70 3.57
C PRO A 42 -15.21 8.48 4.53
N ASP A 43 -16.38 9.07 4.25
CA ASP A 43 -17.56 8.92 5.11
C ASP A 43 -18.05 7.46 5.09
N ASP A 44 -18.54 6.97 6.24
CA ASP A 44 -19.00 5.58 6.46
C ASP A 44 -17.95 4.48 6.22
N HIS A 45 -16.67 4.85 6.14
CA HIS A 45 -15.56 3.96 5.83
C HIS A 45 -14.37 4.13 6.80
N LYS A 46 -14.63 4.56 8.03
CA LYS A 46 -13.61 4.82 9.06
C LYS A 46 -12.64 3.64 9.21
N TRP A 47 -13.14 2.42 9.38
CA TRP A 47 -12.33 1.25 9.65
C TRP A 47 -11.62 0.70 8.41
N LYS A 48 -12.22 0.84 7.23
CA LYS A 48 -11.52 0.58 5.96
C LYS A 48 -10.39 1.59 5.71
N VAL A 49 -10.58 2.86 6.06
CA VAL A 49 -9.50 3.87 6.05
C VAL A 49 -8.41 3.51 7.06
N MET A 50 -8.78 3.12 8.29
CA MET A 50 -7.81 2.66 9.29
C MET A 50 -7.01 1.46 8.77
N TYR A 51 -7.65 0.51 8.10
CA TYR A 51 -6.97 -0.62 7.46
C TYR A 51 -5.86 -0.15 6.52
N VAL A 52 -6.16 0.81 5.63
CA VAL A 52 -5.16 1.40 4.71
C VAL A 52 -4.04 2.09 5.49
N ALA A 53 -4.34 2.79 6.59
CA ALA A 53 -3.33 3.42 7.41
C ALA A 53 -2.39 2.40 8.09
N PHE A 54 -2.93 1.30 8.60
CA PHE A 54 -2.13 0.18 9.12
C PHE A 54 -1.34 -0.52 8.01
N ALA A 55 -1.84 -0.55 6.78
CA ALA A 55 -1.03 -1.03 5.66
C ALA A 55 0.13 -0.07 5.36
N ALA A 56 -0.09 1.24 5.43
CA ALA A 56 0.91 2.25 5.09
C ALA A 56 1.97 2.47 6.18
N ILE A 57 1.65 2.28 7.46
CA ILE A 57 2.57 2.59 8.57
C ILE A 57 3.85 1.77 8.54
N CYS A 58 3.76 0.50 8.13
CA CYS A 58 4.93 -0.39 8.08
C CYS A 58 5.88 -0.07 6.91
N ASP A 59 5.48 0.77 5.95
CA ASP A 59 6.38 1.31 4.92
C ASP A 59 7.38 2.29 5.54
N ASP A 60 6.87 3.16 6.40
CA ASP A 60 7.58 4.29 7.02
C ASP A 60 8.26 3.93 8.36
N ILE A 61 7.80 2.89 9.06
CA ILE A 61 8.25 2.55 10.42
C ILE A 61 8.59 1.06 10.49
N MET A 62 9.72 0.70 11.09
CA MET A 62 10.08 -0.69 11.34
C MET A 62 9.25 -1.26 12.50
N ILE A 63 8.09 -1.84 12.21
CA ILE A 63 7.18 -2.37 13.24
C ILE A 63 7.33 -3.89 13.34
N PRO A 64 7.63 -4.44 14.54
CA PRO A 64 7.64 -5.88 14.76
C PRO A 64 6.32 -6.53 14.33
N PRO A 65 6.35 -7.74 13.71
CA PRO A 65 5.14 -8.40 13.24
C PRO A 65 4.15 -8.64 14.38
N LYS A 66 3.06 -7.86 14.39
CA LYS A 66 1.96 -7.96 15.34
C LYS A 66 0.65 -7.73 14.59
N ARG A 67 -0.38 -8.49 14.91
CA ARG A 67 -1.70 -8.31 14.30
C ARG A 67 -2.37 -7.05 14.85
N PRO A 68 -2.74 -6.08 14.02
CA PRO A 68 -3.46 -4.90 14.49
C PRO A 68 -4.92 -5.26 14.85
N HIS A 69 -5.47 -4.60 15.88
CA HIS A 69 -6.82 -4.85 16.36
C HIS A 69 -7.88 -4.10 15.52
N LEU A 70 -8.04 -4.47 14.24
CA LEU A 70 -8.97 -3.81 13.30
C LEU A 70 -10.28 -4.56 13.06
N LEU A 71 -10.33 -5.85 13.42
CA LEU A 71 -11.37 -6.77 12.96
C LEU A 71 -12.78 -6.36 13.41
N GLN A 72 -12.94 -5.91 14.67
CA GLN A 72 -14.24 -5.50 15.19
C GLN A 72 -14.79 -4.27 14.45
N GLY A 73 -13.90 -3.36 14.08
CA GLY A 73 -14.24 -2.17 13.32
C GLY A 73 -14.74 -2.49 11.91
N LEU A 74 -14.02 -3.35 11.20
CA LEU A 74 -14.44 -3.81 9.87
C LEU A 74 -15.78 -4.55 9.89
N ARG A 75 -16.04 -5.35 10.94
CA ARG A 75 -17.37 -5.96 11.15
C ARG A 75 -18.48 -4.92 11.34
N ALA A 76 -18.21 -3.84 12.08
CA ALA A 76 -19.17 -2.76 12.26
C ALA A 76 -19.51 -2.05 10.93
N GLU A 77 -18.59 -2.06 9.97
CA GLU A 77 -18.78 -1.57 8.59
C GLU A 77 -19.29 -2.63 7.62
N LYS A 78 -19.82 -3.73 8.14
CA LYS A 78 -20.46 -4.82 7.38
C LYS A 78 -19.54 -5.47 6.35
N VAL A 79 -18.23 -5.50 6.59
CA VAL A 79 -17.31 -6.31 5.78
C VAL A 79 -17.56 -7.79 6.09
N ALA A 80 -17.62 -8.64 5.05
CA ALA A 80 -17.82 -10.07 5.19
C ALA A 80 -16.73 -10.73 6.06
N ALA A 81 -17.07 -11.81 6.78
CA ALA A 81 -16.16 -12.40 7.75
C ALA A 81 -14.91 -13.00 7.07
N GLU A 82 -15.10 -13.59 5.91
CA GLU A 82 -14.10 -14.19 5.04
C GLU A 82 -13.15 -13.11 4.49
N ASP A 83 -13.70 -11.97 4.06
CA ASP A 83 -12.94 -10.80 3.63
C ASP A 83 -12.08 -10.24 4.76
N ILE A 84 -12.64 -10.15 5.98
CA ILE A 84 -11.90 -9.71 7.16
C ILE A 84 -10.72 -10.65 7.47
N GLU A 85 -10.93 -11.96 7.38
CA GLU A 85 -9.85 -12.94 7.59
C GLU A 85 -8.76 -12.79 6.53
N PHE A 86 -9.14 -12.68 5.26
CA PHE A 86 -8.20 -12.46 4.17
C PHE A 86 -7.40 -11.16 4.35
N MET A 87 -8.09 -10.07 4.66
CA MET A 87 -7.49 -8.76 4.94
C MET A 87 -6.50 -8.80 6.12
N ASP A 88 -6.81 -9.52 7.20
CA ASP A 88 -5.91 -9.74 8.36
C ASP A 88 -4.66 -10.51 7.96
N GLN A 89 -4.82 -11.58 7.18
CA GLN A 89 -3.70 -12.37 6.66
C GLN A 89 -2.80 -11.54 5.74
N CYS A 90 -3.36 -10.68 4.90
CA CYS A 90 -2.60 -9.77 4.04
C CYS A 90 -1.80 -8.75 4.86
N LEU A 91 -2.39 -8.14 5.90
CA LEU A 91 -1.67 -7.24 6.81
C LEU A 91 -0.53 -7.95 7.54
N LEU A 92 -0.80 -9.12 8.13
CA LEU A 92 0.22 -9.89 8.82
C LEU A 92 1.39 -10.21 7.87
N ARG A 93 1.08 -10.64 6.65
CA ARG A 93 2.08 -10.93 5.62
C ARG A 93 2.91 -9.68 5.32
N GLN A 94 2.27 -8.54 5.07
CA GLN A 94 2.95 -7.28 4.81
C GLN A 94 3.92 -6.91 5.95
N TYR A 95 3.45 -6.97 7.21
CA TYR A 95 4.28 -6.64 8.37
C TYR A 95 5.49 -7.55 8.48
N VAL A 96 5.33 -8.85 8.23
CA VAL A 96 6.44 -9.81 8.22
C VAL A 96 7.47 -9.44 7.15
N PHE A 97 7.04 -9.22 5.90
CA PHE A 97 7.96 -8.90 4.81
C PHE A 97 8.63 -7.54 4.96
N GLN A 98 7.88 -6.50 5.33
CA GLN A 98 8.40 -5.15 5.55
C GLN A 98 9.38 -5.10 6.74
N TYR A 99 9.11 -5.86 7.80
CA TYR A 99 10.02 -5.97 8.93
C TYR A 99 11.33 -6.65 8.52
N PHE A 100 11.26 -7.78 7.81
CA PHE A 100 12.46 -8.49 7.35
C PHE A 100 13.26 -7.68 6.33
N GLU A 101 12.59 -6.98 5.41
CA GLU A 101 13.23 -6.09 4.44
C GLU A 101 14.04 -4.98 5.12
N LYS A 102 13.53 -4.43 6.24
CA LYS A 102 14.23 -3.40 7.03
C LYS A 102 15.29 -3.99 7.97
N ALA A 103 15.12 -5.23 8.42
CA ALA A 103 16.08 -5.93 9.28
C ALA A 103 17.29 -6.46 8.50
N ASP A 104 17.11 -6.86 7.24
CA ASP A 104 18.17 -7.42 6.39
C ASP A 104 18.04 -6.93 4.93
N ALA A 105 18.90 -5.98 4.56
CA ALA A 105 18.97 -5.40 3.22
C ALA A 105 19.25 -6.43 2.11
N ARG A 106 19.84 -7.60 2.43
CA ARG A 106 20.14 -8.65 1.43
C ARG A 106 18.90 -9.38 0.93
N LEU A 107 17.86 -9.48 1.76
CA LEU A 107 16.61 -10.13 1.37
C LEU A 107 15.97 -9.45 0.16
N ARG A 108 16.04 -8.11 0.13
CA ARG A 108 15.50 -7.33 -0.99
C ARG A 108 16.20 -7.67 -2.31
N GLN A 109 17.54 -7.76 -2.31
CA GLN A 109 18.32 -8.05 -3.52
C GLN A 109 17.94 -9.40 -4.14
N LEU A 110 17.68 -10.42 -3.30
CA LEU A 110 17.25 -11.74 -3.77
C LEU A 110 15.87 -11.68 -4.44
N LEU A 111 14.94 -10.92 -3.86
CA LEU A 111 13.55 -10.86 -4.31
C LEU A 111 13.34 -10.04 -5.58
N LEU A 112 14.26 -9.11 -5.89
CA LEU A 112 14.22 -8.28 -7.09
C LEU A 112 14.87 -8.94 -8.33
N SER A 113 15.49 -10.12 -8.17
CA SER A 113 16.24 -10.79 -9.25
C SER A 113 15.36 -11.42 -10.36
N ASP A 114 14.07 -11.59 -10.11
CA ASP A 114 13.09 -12.14 -11.02
C ASP A 114 11.83 -11.26 -11.05
N THR A 115 11.35 -10.90 -12.23
CA THR A 115 10.25 -9.94 -12.40
C THR A 115 8.92 -10.44 -11.82
N ALA A 116 8.67 -11.75 -11.85
CA ALA A 116 7.46 -12.33 -11.28
C ALA A 116 7.52 -12.33 -9.75
N LEU A 117 8.65 -12.77 -9.17
CA LEU A 117 8.89 -12.69 -7.72
C LEU A 117 8.84 -11.25 -7.22
N MET A 118 9.43 -10.31 -7.96
CA MET A 118 9.40 -8.90 -7.63
C MET A 118 7.98 -8.37 -7.60
N THR A 119 7.18 -8.66 -8.62
CA THR A 119 5.78 -8.17 -8.70
C THR A 119 4.94 -8.68 -7.51
N GLN A 120 5.09 -9.97 -7.17
CA GLN A 120 4.43 -10.57 -6.01
C GLN A 120 4.90 -9.96 -4.68
N PHE A 121 6.21 -9.75 -4.56
CA PHE A 121 6.81 -9.10 -3.40
C PHE A 121 6.31 -7.67 -3.24
N ARG A 122 6.21 -6.89 -4.33
CA ARG A 122 5.68 -5.52 -4.34
C ARG A 122 4.22 -5.48 -3.94
N ALA A 123 3.38 -6.32 -4.53
CA ALA A 123 1.96 -6.40 -4.17
C ALA A 123 1.77 -6.76 -2.68
N THR A 124 2.61 -7.66 -2.17
CA THR A 124 2.62 -8.08 -0.76
C THR A 124 3.08 -6.95 0.17
N THR A 125 4.21 -6.29 -0.13
CA THR A 125 4.78 -5.22 0.73
C THR A 125 3.98 -3.92 0.68
N ALA A 126 3.17 -3.71 -0.37
CA ALA A 126 2.21 -2.62 -0.47
C ALA A 126 0.79 -3.01 0.02
N ASN A 127 0.56 -4.28 0.37
CA ASN A 127 -0.74 -4.84 0.75
C ASN A 127 -1.88 -4.46 -0.21
N THR A 128 -1.59 -4.55 -1.52
CA THR A 128 -2.57 -4.16 -2.54
C THR A 128 -3.75 -5.12 -2.62
N HIS A 129 -3.62 -6.36 -2.16
CA HIS A 129 -4.72 -7.34 -2.09
C HIS A 129 -5.75 -6.97 -1.03
N GLY A 130 -5.29 -6.72 0.18
CA GLY A 130 -6.17 -6.30 1.27
C GLY A 130 -6.86 -4.96 0.97
N CYS A 131 -6.12 -4.01 0.38
CA CYS A 131 -6.68 -2.73 -0.05
C CYS A 131 -7.71 -2.88 -1.19
N ALA A 132 -7.52 -3.82 -2.12
CA ALA A 132 -8.51 -4.11 -3.16
C ALA A 132 -9.81 -4.66 -2.55
N VAL A 133 -9.72 -5.59 -1.61
CA VAL A 133 -10.89 -6.12 -0.90
C VAL A 133 -11.58 -5.04 -0.07
N ALA A 134 -10.84 -4.14 0.59
CA ALA A 134 -11.43 -3.00 1.29
C ALA A 134 -12.27 -2.11 0.34
N VAL A 135 -11.80 -1.91 -0.89
CA VAL A 135 -12.49 -1.13 -1.94
C VAL A 135 -13.70 -1.89 -2.51
N MET A 136 -13.63 -3.21 -2.67
CA MET A 136 -14.82 -4.00 -3.04
C MET A 136 -15.89 -3.95 -1.94
N ALA A 137 -15.46 -4.10 -0.68
CA ALA A 137 -16.35 -4.04 0.47
C ALA A 137 -16.95 -2.65 0.71
N SER A 138 -16.37 -1.55 0.18
CA SER A 138 -17.03 -0.24 0.20
C SER A 138 -18.15 -0.14 -0.83
N ALA A 139 -18.06 -0.91 -1.93
CA ALA A 139 -19.10 -1.05 -2.94
C ALA A 139 -20.14 -2.15 -2.61
N GLY A 140 -20.03 -2.81 -1.45
CA GLY A 140 -20.91 -3.91 -1.07
C GLY A 140 -20.69 -5.19 -1.89
N VAL A 141 -19.48 -5.36 -2.44
CA VAL A 141 -19.08 -6.54 -3.21
C VAL A 141 -18.12 -7.37 -2.37
N GLU A 142 -18.42 -8.66 -2.23
CA GLU A 142 -17.57 -9.63 -1.52
C GLU A 142 -16.48 -10.16 -2.45
N SER A 143 -15.29 -10.42 -1.90
CA SER A 143 -14.20 -11.06 -2.63
C SER A 143 -14.29 -12.58 -2.49
N MET A 144 -13.73 -13.30 -3.45
CA MET A 144 -13.50 -14.76 -3.29
C MET A 144 -12.21 -15.06 -2.49
N GLY A 145 -11.66 -14.06 -1.79
CA GLY A 145 -10.46 -14.18 -0.96
C GLY A 145 -9.24 -14.60 -1.78
N VAL A 146 -8.55 -15.65 -1.33
CA VAL A 146 -7.28 -16.11 -1.93
C VAL A 146 -7.41 -16.62 -3.37
N VAL A 147 -8.63 -17.01 -3.80
CA VAL A 147 -8.88 -17.50 -5.17
C VAL A 147 -9.45 -16.42 -6.09
N ASP A 148 -9.56 -15.17 -5.62
CA ASP A 148 -10.05 -14.06 -6.42
C ASP A 148 -8.99 -13.56 -7.40
N VAL A 149 -9.04 -14.09 -8.61
CA VAL A 149 -8.11 -13.73 -9.70
C VAL A 149 -8.27 -12.26 -10.09
N ALA A 150 -9.46 -11.66 -9.95
CA ALA A 150 -9.66 -10.25 -10.28
C ALA A 150 -8.95 -9.36 -9.25
N VAL A 151 -9.02 -9.71 -7.96
CA VAL A 151 -8.24 -9.07 -6.90
C VAL A 151 -6.74 -9.17 -7.19
N GLU A 152 -6.23 -10.36 -7.50
CA GLU A 152 -4.82 -10.56 -7.85
C GLU A 152 -4.36 -9.62 -8.99
N MET A 153 -5.07 -9.64 -10.13
CA MET A 153 -4.72 -8.82 -11.28
C MET A 153 -4.78 -7.32 -10.97
N ALA A 154 -5.81 -6.89 -10.24
CA ALA A 154 -5.98 -5.50 -9.85
C ALA A 154 -4.91 -5.03 -8.85
N SER A 155 -4.52 -5.90 -7.92
CA SER A 155 -3.44 -5.65 -6.95
C SER A 155 -2.09 -5.49 -7.64
N VAL A 156 -1.74 -6.39 -8.55
CA VAL A 156 -0.54 -6.26 -9.39
C VAL A 156 -0.58 -4.94 -10.17
N CYS A 157 -1.69 -4.62 -10.85
CA CYS A 157 -1.80 -3.39 -11.62
C CYS A 157 -1.67 -2.13 -10.75
N ASN A 158 -2.24 -2.14 -9.55
CA ASN A 158 -2.15 -1.03 -8.60
C ASN A 158 -0.69 -0.77 -8.19
N ALA A 159 0.04 -1.82 -7.79
CA ALA A 159 1.45 -1.72 -7.44
C ALA A 159 2.29 -1.22 -8.63
N LEU A 160 2.11 -1.81 -9.81
CA LEU A 160 2.88 -1.47 -11.01
C LEU A 160 2.59 -0.06 -11.52
N SER A 161 1.33 0.38 -11.54
CA SER A 161 0.98 1.74 -11.98
C SER A 161 1.59 2.80 -11.06
N MET A 162 1.61 2.56 -9.74
CA MET A 162 2.31 3.43 -8.79
C MET A 162 3.82 3.41 -8.99
N ASP A 163 4.42 2.25 -9.23
CA ASP A 163 5.85 2.11 -9.47
C ASP A 163 6.29 2.81 -10.76
N ILE A 164 5.53 2.67 -11.86
CA ILE A 164 5.78 3.36 -13.13
C ILE A 164 5.62 4.88 -12.97
N ALA A 165 4.61 5.34 -12.23
CA ALA A 165 4.40 6.77 -12.01
C ALA A 165 5.50 7.39 -11.14
N LYS A 166 5.93 6.68 -10.08
CA LYS A 166 7.08 7.10 -9.25
C LYS A 166 8.35 7.20 -10.08
N GLU A 167 8.61 6.19 -10.91
CA GLU A 167 9.74 6.14 -11.84
C GLU A 167 9.76 7.37 -12.77
N SER A 168 8.60 7.68 -13.36
CA SER A 168 8.43 8.82 -14.27
C SER A 168 8.66 10.18 -13.59
N LEU A 169 8.39 10.27 -12.29
CA LEU A 169 8.64 11.47 -11.47
C LEU A 169 10.02 11.51 -10.82
N GLY A 170 10.83 10.47 -11.00
CA GLY A 170 12.11 10.32 -10.33
C GLY A 170 12.00 10.06 -8.82
N VAL A 171 10.83 9.64 -8.34
CA VAL A 171 10.63 9.22 -6.95
C VAL A 171 11.38 7.91 -6.75
N LEU A 172 12.27 7.85 -5.75
CA LEU A 172 13.22 6.76 -5.48
C LEU A 172 14.34 6.62 -6.52
N LYS A 173 14.54 7.58 -7.44
CA LYS A 173 15.56 7.45 -8.49
C LYS A 173 16.95 7.28 -7.87
N GLY A 174 17.60 6.17 -8.22
CA GLY A 174 18.94 5.84 -7.71
C GLY A 174 18.95 5.21 -6.32
N GLU A 175 17.79 4.97 -5.70
CA GLU A 175 17.69 4.13 -4.52
C GLU A 175 17.70 2.65 -4.92
N GLU A 176 18.29 1.79 -4.08
CA GLU A 176 18.20 0.32 -4.24
C GLU A 176 16.76 -0.19 -4.18
N THR A 177 15.85 0.66 -3.69
CA THR A 177 14.43 0.35 -3.54
C THR A 177 13.58 0.65 -4.78
N GLU A 178 14.15 1.29 -5.79
CA GLU A 178 13.48 1.56 -7.04
C GLU A 178 13.11 0.26 -7.77
N SER A 179 11.88 0.15 -8.28
CA SER A 179 11.38 -1.08 -8.93
C SER A 179 12.12 -1.47 -10.21
N VAL A 180 12.90 -0.54 -10.77
CA VAL A 180 13.75 -0.75 -11.96
C VAL A 180 15.22 -0.42 -11.67
N ALA A 181 15.64 -0.52 -10.40
CA ALA A 181 17.04 -0.36 -9.98
C ALA A 181 17.96 -1.37 -10.70
N GLY A 182 19.24 -0.98 -10.87
CA GLY A 182 20.28 -1.83 -11.46
C GLY A 182 20.51 -1.66 -12.96
N ASP A 183 21.40 -2.48 -13.50
CA ASP A 183 21.97 -2.33 -14.85
C ASP A 183 20.97 -2.63 -15.98
N ASP A 184 19.95 -3.44 -15.69
CA ASP A 184 18.93 -3.88 -16.65
C ASP A 184 17.67 -2.99 -16.70
N ARG A 185 17.77 -1.74 -16.21
CA ARG A 185 16.63 -0.80 -16.08
C ARG A 185 15.68 -0.80 -17.29
N GLY A 186 16.23 -0.66 -18.49
CA GLY A 186 15.43 -0.57 -19.73
C GLY A 186 14.67 -1.85 -20.07
N ARG A 187 15.19 -3.02 -19.69
CA ARG A 187 14.50 -4.31 -19.83
C ARG A 187 13.35 -4.41 -18.83
N LEU A 188 13.64 -4.18 -17.55
CA LEU A 188 12.64 -4.24 -16.47
C LEU A 188 11.48 -3.25 -16.70
N GLN A 189 11.80 -2.05 -17.15
CA GLN A 189 10.80 -1.05 -17.57
C GLN A 189 9.81 -1.60 -18.61
N ARG A 190 10.29 -2.36 -19.62
CA ARG A 190 9.42 -2.96 -20.63
C ARG A 190 8.62 -4.13 -20.07
N GLU A 191 9.26 -4.99 -19.29
CA GLU A 191 8.60 -6.15 -18.68
C GLU A 191 7.45 -5.73 -17.75
N LEU A 192 7.66 -4.73 -16.88
CA LEU A 192 6.61 -4.23 -15.98
C LEU A 192 5.43 -3.61 -16.74
N ARG A 193 5.71 -2.85 -17.80
CA ARG A 193 4.65 -2.29 -18.65
C ARG A 193 3.88 -3.40 -19.38
N TRP A 194 4.56 -4.44 -19.82
CA TRP A 194 3.93 -5.61 -20.44
C TRP A 194 3.03 -6.35 -19.44
N VAL A 195 3.54 -6.66 -18.24
CA VAL A 195 2.74 -7.32 -17.16
C VAL A 195 1.52 -6.46 -16.83
N TYR A 196 1.70 -5.16 -16.64
CA TYR A 196 0.61 -4.23 -16.38
C TYR A 196 -0.50 -4.31 -17.44
N VAL A 197 -0.14 -4.19 -18.72
CA VAL A 197 -1.12 -4.25 -19.82
C VAL A 197 -1.82 -5.61 -19.86
N ARG A 198 -1.10 -6.72 -19.66
CA ARG A 198 -1.70 -8.07 -19.64
C ARG A 198 -2.67 -8.27 -18.48
N CYS A 199 -2.31 -7.82 -17.28
CA CYS A 199 -3.20 -7.90 -16.12
C CYS A 199 -4.47 -7.05 -16.33
N ILE A 200 -4.34 -5.88 -16.96
CA ILE A 200 -5.46 -5.02 -17.35
C ILE A 200 -6.37 -5.70 -18.38
N GLU A 201 -5.82 -6.31 -19.43
CA GLU A 201 -6.59 -7.07 -20.43
C GLU A 201 -7.34 -8.26 -19.80
N MET A 202 -6.65 -9.00 -18.93
CA MET A 202 -7.26 -10.13 -18.21
C MET A 202 -8.35 -9.67 -17.24
N LEU A 203 -8.11 -8.59 -16.49
CA LEU A 203 -9.07 -8.03 -15.56
C LEU A 203 -10.38 -7.64 -16.26
N ASP A 204 -10.30 -7.05 -17.46
CA ASP A 204 -11.49 -6.67 -18.24
C ASP A 204 -12.31 -7.88 -18.70
N ALA A 205 -11.70 -9.06 -18.79
CA ALA A 205 -12.36 -10.31 -19.15
C ALA A 205 -12.94 -11.09 -17.95
N LEU A 206 -12.57 -10.73 -16.72
CA LEU A 206 -12.99 -11.43 -15.51
C LEU A 206 -14.34 -10.94 -14.98
N PRO A 207 -15.19 -11.84 -14.45
CA PRO A 207 -16.36 -11.44 -13.67
C PRO A 207 -15.94 -10.52 -12.51
N GLY A 208 -16.66 -9.41 -12.31
CA GLY A 208 -16.35 -8.44 -11.26
C GLY A 208 -15.16 -7.51 -11.54
N GLY A 209 -14.40 -7.71 -12.62
CA GLY A 209 -13.22 -6.88 -12.94
C GLY A 209 -13.52 -5.39 -13.10
N HIS A 210 -14.74 -5.04 -13.54
CA HIS A 210 -15.21 -3.65 -13.65
C HIS A 210 -15.24 -2.90 -12.30
N HIS A 211 -15.48 -3.59 -11.17
CA HIS A 211 -15.41 -2.97 -9.84
C HIS A 211 -13.97 -2.61 -9.45
N LEU A 212 -13.00 -3.36 -9.96
CA LEU A 212 -11.59 -3.22 -9.63
C LEU A 212 -10.80 -2.43 -10.69
N ARG A 213 -11.40 -2.10 -11.83
CA ARG A 213 -10.71 -1.39 -12.92
C ARG A 213 -10.13 -0.06 -12.48
N ARG A 214 -10.92 0.74 -11.73
CA ARG A 214 -10.43 2.00 -11.15
C ARG A 214 -9.29 1.72 -10.17
N PHE A 215 -9.41 0.69 -9.34
CA PHE A 215 -8.37 0.32 -8.39
C PHE A 215 -7.04 -0.02 -9.07
N ALA A 216 -7.09 -0.83 -10.13
CA ALA A 216 -5.95 -1.26 -10.93
C ALA A 216 -5.22 -0.12 -11.64
N THR A 217 -5.90 0.98 -11.97
CA THR A 217 -5.38 2.04 -12.86
C THR A 217 -5.07 3.35 -12.16
N SER A 218 -5.65 3.58 -10.97
CA SER A 218 -5.56 4.89 -10.29
C SER A 218 -4.16 5.25 -9.80
N GLY A 219 -3.19 4.31 -9.77
CA GLY A 219 -1.81 4.58 -9.37
C GLY A 219 -1.14 5.69 -10.19
N PHE A 220 -1.43 5.77 -11.49
CA PHE A 220 -0.89 6.83 -12.36
C PHE A 220 -1.31 8.24 -11.93
N HIS A 221 -2.56 8.39 -11.48
CA HIS A 221 -3.09 9.66 -11.03
C HIS A 221 -2.71 9.93 -9.57
N PHE A 222 -2.79 8.91 -8.74
CA PHE A 222 -2.50 8.99 -7.31
C PHE A 222 -1.10 9.54 -7.04
N VAL A 223 -0.08 8.98 -7.70
CA VAL A 223 1.31 9.38 -7.44
C VAL A 223 1.56 10.86 -7.78
N LEU A 224 0.86 11.39 -8.79
CA LEU A 224 0.94 12.80 -9.18
C LEU A 224 0.26 13.74 -8.17
N LEU A 225 -0.83 13.28 -7.55
CA LEU A 225 -1.68 14.09 -6.69
C LEU A 225 -1.28 14.04 -5.22
N MET A 226 -0.62 12.97 -4.78
CA MET A 226 -0.28 12.80 -3.37
C MET A 226 0.87 13.69 -2.90
N ASP A 227 0.65 14.27 -1.72
CA ASP A 227 1.68 15.03 -1.01
C ASP A 227 2.89 14.14 -0.68
N ARG A 228 2.65 12.91 -0.20
CA ARG A 228 3.70 11.94 0.22
C ARG A 228 4.88 11.83 -0.76
N TYR A 229 4.62 11.77 -2.06
CA TYR A 229 5.68 11.57 -3.05
C TYR A 229 6.44 12.87 -3.36
N ARG A 230 5.74 14.01 -3.32
CA ARG A 230 6.37 15.33 -3.46
C ARG A 230 7.21 15.66 -2.22
N GLU A 231 6.73 15.27 -1.05
CA GLU A 231 7.46 15.35 0.22
C GLU A 231 8.74 14.52 0.18
N ARG A 232 8.66 13.26 -0.29
CA ARG A 232 9.84 12.39 -0.47
C ARG A 232 10.86 13.00 -1.43
N LEU A 233 10.44 13.59 -2.55
CA LEU A 233 11.34 14.26 -3.49
C LEU A 233 12.02 15.50 -2.90
N LYS A 234 11.36 16.19 -1.97
CA LYS A 234 11.87 17.42 -1.35
C LYS A 234 12.58 17.18 -0.02
N GLY A 235 12.48 15.98 0.56
CA GLY A 235 12.98 15.68 1.90
C GLY A 235 12.28 16.51 2.99
N LEU A 236 10.98 16.80 2.87
CA LEU A 236 10.26 17.60 3.86
C LEU A 236 8.78 17.25 3.91
N ARG A 237 8.09 17.61 5.00
CA ARG A 237 6.63 17.50 5.14
C ARG A 237 5.90 18.79 4.75
N PHE A 238 4.79 18.66 4.04
CA PHE A 238 3.88 19.77 3.80
C PHE A 238 2.93 19.95 4.99
N PRO A 239 2.71 21.18 5.45
CA PRO A 239 1.84 21.43 6.59
C PRO A 239 0.40 20.98 6.32
N MET A 240 -0.20 20.29 7.30
CA MET A 240 -1.61 19.93 7.25
C MET A 240 -2.48 21.14 7.62
N SER A 241 -3.59 21.32 6.89
CA SER A 241 -4.56 22.35 7.23
C SER A 241 -5.25 22.04 8.57
N THR A 242 -5.70 23.08 9.28
CA THR A 242 -6.43 22.91 10.55
C THR A 242 -7.68 22.04 10.40
N LEU A 243 -8.37 22.12 9.25
CA LEU A 243 -9.54 21.30 8.96
C LEU A 243 -9.18 19.81 8.85
N LEU A 244 -8.11 19.49 8.14
CA LEU A 244 -7.62 18.12 8.03
C LEU A 244 -7.18 17.58 9.39
N LEU A 245 -6.44 18.35 10.18
CA LEU A 245 -6.03 17.95 11.53
C LEU A 245 -7.25 17.61 12.40
N ARG A 246 -8.29 18.45 12.40
CA ARG A 246 -9.54 18.15 13.12
C ARG A 246 -10.19 16.86 12.64
N ARG A 247 -10.20 16.61 11.34
CA ARG A 247 -10.72 15.34 10.78
C ARG A 247 -9.91 14.14 11.24
N LEU A 248 -8.59 14.28 11.35
CA LEU A 248 -7.70 13.22 11.84
C LEU A 248 -7.93 12.90 13.33
N GLU A 249 -8.36 13.87 14.14
CA GLU A 249 -8.71 13.61 15.55
C GLU A 249 -9.86 12.60 15.71
N ASP A 250 -10.79 12.52 14.75
CA ASP A 250 -11.87 11.52 14.76
C ASP A 250 -11.34 10.08 14.66
N TYR A 251 -10.13 9.91 14.13
CA TYR A 251 -9.42 8.63 14.00
C TYR A 251 -8.52 8.32 15.19
N LYS A 252 -8.35 9.22 16.16
CA LYS A 252 -7.62 8.94 17.41
C LYS A 252 -8.50 8.36 18.50
N ARG A 253 -9.82 8.53 18.39
CA ARG A 253 -10.82 7.99 19.33
C ARG A 253 -11.29 6.63 18.80
N TRP A 254 -10.66 5.56 19.25
CA TRP A 254 -11.07 4.17 19.04
C TRP A 254 -10.77 3.32 20.26
#